data_AF-A0A4R2DLA9-F1
#
_entry.id   AF-A0A4R2DLA9-F1
#
_cell.length_a   1.000
_cell.length_b   1.000
_cell.length_c   1.000
_cell.angle_alpha   90.00
_cell.angle_beta   90.00
_cell.angle_gamma   90.00
#
_symmetry.space_group_name_H-M   'P 1'
#
loop_
_entity.id
_entity.type
_entity.pdbx_description
1 polymer ?
#
loop_
_entity_poly.entity_id
_entity_poly.type
_entity_poly.pdbx_seq_one_letter_code
_entity_poly.pdbx_strand_id
1 'polypeptide(L)'
;MSIRSLRSVFSGRRVAQAFAAIAVGAASFASVGAGTASAAPVTCVSPPSENQILVSDTASCGATTTGEGFARASAADSGTAVSVAESAGAAESQATGFGTALSAARDGGRSYAYALGGGLSHSWAQGPATTLSVAGWGSGATADTTGVTCIGAQSFAVNTATGQWCAVGVGSTPR
;
A
#
# COMPACT_ATOMS: atom_id res chain seq x y z
N MET A 1 35.31 46.74 49.05
CA MET A 1 34.91 48.13 49.39
C MET A 1 33.64 48.50 48.65
N SER A 2 33.00 49.62 48.98
CA SER A 2 31.67 50.04 48.48
C SER A 2 31.76 51.15 47.41
N ILE A 3 30.61 51.74 47.04
CA ILE A 3 30.34 52.84 46.06
C ILE A 3 30.12 52.29 44.63
N ARG A 4 28.91 52.30 44.01
CA ARG A 4 27.76 53.23 43.87
C ARG A 4 27.90 54.36 42.82
N SER A 5 27.36 54.11 41.61
CA SER A 5 26.34 54.95 40.94
C SER A 5 25.53 54.04 39.99
N LEU A 6 24.24 54.17 39.63
CA LEU A 6 23.16 55.17 39.71
C LEU A 6 23.02 56.20 38.56
N ARG A 7 21.74 56.33 38.13
CA ARG A 7 21.06 57.25 37.18
C ARG A 7 21.57 57.24 35.72
N SER A 8 20.81 56.87 34.67
CA SER A 8 19.38 56.92 34.29
C SER A 8 18.92 58.20 33.58
N VAL A 9 18.63 58.10 32.29
CA VAL A 9 17.80 59.06 31.52
C VAL A 9 16.78 58.27 30.70
N PHE A 10 15.49 58.44 31.00
CA PHE A 10 14.38 57.91 30.20
C PHE A 10 13.70 59.07 29.47
N SER A 11 13.83 59.14 28.15
CA SER A 11 13.00 59.97 27.27
C SER A 11 13.21 59.52 25.81
N GLY A 12 12.19 59.38 24.96
CA GLY A 12 10.76 59.46 25.26
C GLY A 12 9.89 59.54 23.99
N ARG A 13 8.99 58.57 23.83
CA ARG A 13 7.83 58.56 22.90
C ARG A 13 8.10 58.91 21.42
N ARG A 14 7.95 57.90 20.55
CA ARG A 14 6.90 57.87 19.50
C ARG A 14 6.83 56.51 18.82
N VAL A 15 5.84 55.70 19.20
CA VAL A 15 5.27 54.69 18.30
C VAL A 15 4.16 55.39 17.53
N ALA A 16 4.26 55.42 16.21
CA ALA A 16 3.20 55.84 15.29
C ALA A 16 3.37 55.01 14.02
N GLN A 17 2.30 54.35 13.59
CA GLN A 17 2.31 53.43 12.44
C GLN A 17 2.13 54.21 11.13
N ALA A 18 2.76 53.75 10.06
CA ALA A 18 2.44 54.13 8.68
C ALA A 18 2.53 52.89 7.78
N PHE A 19 1.53 52.70 6.92
CA PHE A 19 1.39 51.52 6.06
C PHE A 19 2.06 51.73 4.70
N ALA A 20 2.87 50.76 4.25
CA ALA A 20 3.18 50.44 2.85
C ALA A 20 4.23 49.29 2.82
N ALA A 21 4.18 48.30 1.92
CA ALA A 21 3.14 47.92 0.97
C ALA A 21 3.18 46.40 0.71
N ILE A 22 2.22 45.91 -0.07
CA ILE A 22 2.04 44.49 -0.43
C ILE A 22 3.28 43.94 -1.16
N ALA A 23 3.80 42.81 -0.70
CA ALA A 23 4.66 41.93 -1.49
C ALA A 23 3.96 40.57 -1.64
N VAL A 24 3.35 40.32 -2.80
CA VAL A 24 2.76 39.01 -3.11
C VAL A 24 3.87 38.01 -3.36
N GLY A 25 4.18 37.18 -2.34
CA GLY A 25 4.96 35.96 -2.55
C GLY A 25 4.17 35.02 -3.44
N ALA A 26 4.57 34.90 -4.71
CA ALA A 26 3.82 34.14 -5.71
C ALA A 26 3.76 32.65 -5.34
N ALA A 27 2.55 32.16 -5.05
CA ALA A 27 2.30 30.77 -4.72
C ALA A 27 2.34 29.89 -5.97
N SER A 28 3.53 29.43 -6.37
CA SER A 28 3.74 28.48 -7.47
C SER A 28 3.53 27.02 -7.03
N PHE A 29 2.40 26.74 -6.37
CA PHE A 29 1.91 25.36 -6.26
C PHE A 29 1.49 24.89 -7.65
N ALA A 30 2.30 24.03 -8.27
CA ALA A 30 2.06 23.49 -9.60
C ALA A 30 0.93 22.44 -9.59
N SER A 31 -0.30 22.88 -9.36
CA SER A 31 -1.50 22.06 -9.52
C SER A 31 -1.86 21.91 -11.00
N VAL A 32 -1.41 20.83 -11.64
CA VAL A 32 -2.09 20.06 -12.71
C VAL A 32 -1.19 18.85 -13.02
N GLY A 33 -1.74 17.66 -12.90
CA GLY A 33 -0.98 16.41 -13.06
C GLY A 33 -1.88 15.19 -13.01
N ALA A 34 -2.85 15.13 -13.93
CA ALA A 34 -3.88 14.08 -14.06
C ALA A 34 -4.60 13.71 -12.75
N GLY A 35 -5.80 14.26 -12.55
CA GLY A 35 -6.75 13.59 -11.66
C GLY A 35 -7.03 12.21 -12.24
N THR A 36 -6.59 11.15 -11.57
CA THR A 36 -6.93 9.79 -11.97
C THR A 36 -8.44 9.65 -11.84
N ALA A 37 -9.10 9.20 -12.91
CA ALA A 37 -10.43 8.64 -12.77
C ALA A 37 -10.25 7.34 -11.99
N SER A 38 -10.40 7.42 -10.66
CA SER A 38 -10.35 6.24 -9.79
C SER A 38 -11.54 5.37 -10.14
N ALA A 39 -11.28 4.40 -11.04
CA ALA A 39 -12.28 3.44 -11.48
C ALA A 39 -12.79 2.69 -10.25
N ALA A 40 -14.11 2.61 -10.10
CA ALA A 40 -14.71 1.88 -8.99
C ALA A 40 -14.13 0.46 -8.97
N PRO A 41 -13.62 -0.03 -7.81
CA PRO A 41 -12.83 -1.24 -7.79
C PRO A 41 -13.63 -2.42 -8.32
N VAL A 42 -13.10 -3.09 -9.34
CA VAL A 42 -13.70 -4.29 -9.90
C VAL A 42 -13.44 -5.44 -8.93
N THR A 43 -14.50 -5.98 -8.33
CA THR A 43 -14.43 -7.02 -7.29
C THR A 43 -15.02 -8.33 -7.76
N CYS A 44 -14.24 -9.41 -7.65
CA CYS A 44 -14.65 -10.77 -7.92
C CYS A 44 -14.70 -11.55 -6.61
N VAL A 45 -15.77 -12.31 -6.37
CA VAL A 45 -16.00 -13.05 -5.13
C VAL A 45 -16.59 -14.43 -5.41
N SER A 46 -16.01 -15.46 -4.80
CA SER A 46 -16.40 -16.85 -4.96
C SER A 46 -16.35 -17.57 -3.60
N PRO A 47 -17.47 -18.05 -3.03
CA PRO A 47 -18.85 -17.94 -3.51
C PRO A 47 -19.38 -16.49 -3.41
N PRO A 48 -20.54 -16.13 -4.01
CA PRO A 48 -21.59 -17.01 -4.53
C PRO A 48 -21.39 -17.50 -5.97
N SER A 49 -20.49 -16.91 -6.75
CA SER A 49 -20.15 -17.40 -8.09
C SER A 49 -19.14 -18.54 -8.01
N GLU A 50 -19.29 -19.60 -8.79
CA GLU A 50 -18.31 -20.72 -8.83
C GLU A 50 -16.95 -20.22 -9.35
N ASN A 51 -16.95 -19.47 -10.45
CA ASN A 51 -15.81 -18.77 -11.00
C ASN A 51 -16.28 -17.41 -11.54
N GLN A 52 -15.72 -16.32 -11.03
CA GLN A 52 -16.03 -14.95 -11.45
C GLN A 52 -14.78 -14.27 -11.99
N ILE A 53 -14.80 -13.91 -13.27
CA ILE A 53 -13.76 -13.10 -13.92
C ILE A 53 -14.45 -11.84 -14.46
N LEU A 54 -13.91 -10.67 -14.12
CA LEU A 54 -14.43 -9.38 -14.56
C LEU A 54 -13.29 -8.47 -15.04
N VAL A 55 -13.59 -7.67 -16.06
CA VAL A 55 -12.73 -6.59 -16.55
C VAL A 55 -13.58 -5.34 -16.63
N SER A 56 -13.10 -4.23 -16.06
CA SER A 56 -13.76 -2.92 -16.11
C SER A 56 -12.73 -1.87 -16.50
N ASP A 57 -12.92 -1.28 -17.67
CA ASP A 57 -12.03 -0.30 -18.31
C ASP A 57 -10.57 -0.77 -18.42
N THR A 58 -9.75 -0.50 -17.41
CA THR A 58 -8.33 -0.91 -17.34
C THR A 58 -8.02 -1.92 -16.23
N ALA A 59 -8.93 -2.14 -15.28
CA ALA A 59 -8.73 -3.03 -14.14
C ALA A 59 -9.36 -4.41 -14.39
N SER A 60 -8.76 -5.46 -13.82
CA SER A 60 -9.30 -6.83 -13.94
C SER A 60 -9.22 -7.64 -12.64
N CYS A 61 -10.21 -8.51 -12.42
CA CYS A 61 -10.19 -9.48 -11.34
C CYS A 61 -10.58 -10.88 -11.77
N GLY A 62 -10.12 -11.88 -11.00
CA GLY A 62 -10.58 -13.27 -11.07
C GLY A 62 -10.69 -13.88 -9.67
N ALA A 63 -11.82 -14.50 -9.34
CA ALA A 63 -12.01 -15.24 -8.09
C ALA A 63 -12.72 -16.56 -8.34
N THR A 64 -12.16 -17.66 -7.84
CA THR A 64 -12.71 -19.01 -7.96
C THR A 64 -12.44 -19.81 -6.70
N THR A 65 -13.41 -20.61 -6.25
CA THR A 65 -13.27 -21.52 -5.11
C THR A 65 -13.73 -22.92 -5.48
N THR A 66 -13.09 -23.94 -4.90
CA THR A 66 -13.57 -25.32 -4.92
C THR A 66 -13.73 -25.85 -3.49
N GLY A 67 -14.85 -26.55 -3.24
CA GLY A 67 -15.25 -26.94 -1.89
C GLY A 67 -15.59 -25.75 -0.99
N GLU A 68 -15.42 -25.92 0.32
CA GLU A 68 -15.87 -24.99 1.37
C GLU A 68 -14.98 -23.74 1.54
N GLY A 69 -14.21 -23.37 0.52
CA GLY A 69 -13.27 -22.24 0.55
C GLY A 69 -13.90 -20.88 0.22
N PHE A 70 -13.08 -19.83 0.23
CA PHE A 70 -13.46 -18.46 -0.16
C PHE A 70 -12.34 -17.76 -0.93
N ALA A 71 -12.66 -17.21 -2.10
CA ALA A 71 -11.77 -16.39 -2.91
C ALA A 71 -12.36 -14.99 -3.12
N ARG A 72 -11.54 -13.95 -2.91
CA ARG A 72 -11.88 -12.54 -3.17
C ARG A 72 -10.73 -11.84 -3.88
N ALA A 73 -10.99 -11.28 -5.06
CA ALA A 73 -10.05 -10.45 -5.80
C ALA A 73 -10.62 -9.05 -6.01
N SER A 74 -9.79 -8.02 -5.91
CA SER A 74 -10.21 -6.62 -6.10
C SER A 74 -9.14 -5.83 -6.85
N ALA A 75 -9.51 -5.13 -7.92
CA ALA A 75 -8.58 -4.30 -8.68
C ALA A 75 -9.11 -2.89 -8.96
N ALA A 76 -8.22 -1.91 -8.93
CA ALA A 76 -8.50 -0.51 -9.29
C ALA A 76 -7.29 0.09 -10.03
N ASP A 77 -7.46 1.27 -10.64
CA ASP A 77 -6.38 2.05 -11.25
C ASP A 77 -5.44 1.21 -12.16
N SER A 78 -6.03 0.47 -13.10
CA SER A 78 -5.33 -0.46 -14.02
C SER A 78 -4.65 -1.68 -13.37
N GLY A 79 -4.96 -2.01 -12.12
CA GLY A 79 -4.46 -3.22 -11.45
C GLY A 79 -5.07 -4.52 -11.96
N THR A 80 -4.44 -5.65 -11.62
CA THR A 80 -4.92 -7.01 -11.89
C THR A 80 -4.84 -7.88 -10.62
N ALA A 81 -5.96 -8.44 -10.17
CA ALA A 81 -6.02 -9.26 -8.96
C ALA A 81 -6.64 -10.65 -9.23
N VAL A 82 -6.00 -11.72 -8.77
CA VAL A 82 -6.52 -13.08 -8.91
C VAL A 82 -6.43 -13.84 -7.58
N SER A 83 -7.54 -14.46 -7.17
CA SER A 83 -7.66 -15.29 -5.98
C SER A 83 -8.20 -16.68 -6.31
N VAL A 84 -7.54 -17.72 -5.81
CA VAL A 84 -7.93 -19.13 -5.99
C VAL A 84 -8.00 -19.82 -4.63
N ALA A 85 -9.13 -20.46 -4.33
CA ALA A 85 -9.32 -21.22 -3.10
C ALA A 85 -9.72 -22.68 -3.38
N GLU A 86 -9.22 -23.60 -2.56
CA GLU A 86 -9.53 -25.03 -2.61
C GLU A 86 -9.65 -25.58 -1.18
N SER A 87 -10.36 -26.68 -0.96
CA SER A 87 -10.33 -27.45 0.31
C SER A 87 -10.39 -26.58 1.59
N ALA A 88 -11.43 -25.75 1.72
CA ALA A 88 -11.64 -24.81 2.83
C ALA A 88 -10.56 -23.72 3.03
N GLY A 89 -9.71 -23.47 2.03
CA GLY A 89 -8.78 -22.34 2.01
C GLY A 89 -9.47 -20.99 1.81
N ALA A 90 -8.83 -19.91 2.26
CA ALA A 90 -9.27 -18.53 2.06
C ALA A 90 -8.20 -17.69 1.36
N ALA A 91 -8.47 -17.22 0.14
CA ALA A 91 -7.56 -16.42 -0.67
C ALA A 91 -8.10 -15.01 -0.93
N GLU A 92 -7.33 -13.99 -0.57
CA GLU A 92 -7.62 -12.59 -0.90
C GLU A 92 -6.46 -11.95 -1.68
N SER A 93 -6.80 -11.19 -2.73
CA SER A 93 -5.85 -10.39 -3.52
C SER A 93 -6.41 -9.01 -3.81
N GLN A 94 -5.57 -7.98 -3.70
CA GLN A 94 -5.92 -6.61 -4.05
C GLN A 94 -4.80 -5.94 -4.86
N ALA A 95 -5.16 -5.25 -5.95
CA ALA A 95 -4.19 -4.64 -6.86
C ALA A 95 -4.57 -3.21 -7.27
N THR A 96 -3.63 -2.27 -7.21
CA THR A 96 -3.82 -0.87 -7.62
C THR A 96 -2.66 -0.35 -8.47
N GLY A 97 -2.95 0.66 -9.30
CA GLY A 97 -1.94 1.48 -9.99
C GLY A 97 -1.03 0.68 -10.91
N PHE A 98 -1.58 -0.13 -11.81
CA PHE A 98 -0.87 -1.11 -12.66
C PHE A 98 -0.20 -2.29 -11.91
N GLY A 99 -0.48 -2.49 -10.62
CA GLY A 99 0.03 -3.63 -9.85
C GLY A 99 -0.64 -4.96 -10.19
N THR A 100 0.03 -6.08 -9.86
CA THR A 100 -0.50 -7.44 -10.03
C THR A 100 -0.45 -8.22 -8.72
N ALA A 101 -1.62 -8.67 -8.23
CA ALA A 101 -1.75 -9.46 -7.00
C ALA A 101 -2.31 -10.86 -7.28
N LEU A 102 -1.62 -11.88 -6.80
CA LEU A 102 -1.92 -13.31 -6.99
C LEU A 102 -1.99 -14.00 -5.63
N SER A 103 -3.12 -14.63 -5.31
CA SER A 103 -3.36 -15.26 -4.01
C SER A 103 -3.95 -16.66 -4.17
N ALA A 104 -3.36 -17.66 -3.51
CA ALA A 104 -3.80 -19.05 -3.58
C ALA A 104 -3.91 -19.66 -2.18
N ALA A 105 -4.99 -20.38 -1.90
CA ALA A 105 -5.19 -20.99 -0.58
C ALA A 105 -5.80 -22.39 -0.69
N ARG A 106 -5.20 -23.37 0.01
CA ARG A 106 -5.75 -24.73 0.09
C ARG A 106 -5.60 -25.39 1.46
N ASP A 107 -6.40 -26.42 1.69
CA ASP A 107 -6.36 -27.27 2.88
C ASP A 107 -6.49 -26.49 4.21
N GLY A 108 -7.40 -25.51 4.25
CA GLY A 108 -7.58 -24.58 5.38
C GLY A 108 -6.63 -23.38 5.42
N GLY A 109 -5.73 -23.24 4.43
CA GLY A 109 -4.75 -22.16 4.37
C GLY A 109 -5.37 -20.77 4.17
N ARG A 110 -4.65 -19.72 4.58
CA ARG A 110 -5.07 -18.33 4.42
C ARG A 110 -4.04 -17.50 3.68
N SER A 111 -4.39 -16.97 2.51
CA SER A 111 -3.45 -16.28 1.62
C SER A 111 -3.90 -14.84 1.35
N TYR A 112 -2.96 -13.92 1.43
CA TYR A 112 -3.17 -12.48 1.24
C TYR A 112 -2.08 -11.88 0.32
N ALA A 113 -2.47 -11.20 -0.76
CA ALA A 113 -1.54 -10.54 -1.68
C ALA A 113 -1.99 -9.10 -1.99
N TYR A 114 -1.10 -8.12 -1.82
CA TYR A 114 -1.41 -6.69 -1.98
C TYR A 114 -0.39 -6.00 -2.90
N ALA A 115 -0.80 -5.69 -4.13
CA ALA A 115 0.02 -4.98 -5.10
C ALA A 115 -0.37 -3.50 -5.17
N LEU A 116 0.57 -2.60 -4.90
CA LEU A 116 0.34 -1.17 -4.80
C LEU A 116 1.22 -0.41 -5.80
N GLY A 117 0.61 0.29 -6.76
CA GLY A 117 1.33 1.16 -7.69
C GLY A 117 2.32 0.43 -8.59
N GLY A 118 1.96 -0.71 -9.16
CA GLY A 118 2.85 -1.43 -10.10
C GLY A 118 3.79 -2.43 -9.43
N GLY A 119 3.55 -2.76 -8.16
CA GLY A 119 4.20 -3.90 -7.50
C GLY A 119 3.67 -5.26 -7.95
N LEU A 120 4.46 -6.31 -7.72
CA LEU A 120 4.12 -7.70 -8.02
C LEU A 120 4.00 -8.49 -6.71
N SER A 121 2.78 -8.87 -6.30
CA SER A 121 2.54 -9.55 -5.03
C SER A 121 2.02 -10.96 -5.26
N HIS A 122 2.74 -11.98 -4.80
CA HIS A 122 2.34 -13.39 -4.87
C HIS A 122 2.21 -13.99 -3.47
N SER A 123 1.15 -14.74 -3.21
CA SER A 123 0.89 -15.37 -1.91
C SER A 123 0.26 -16.75 -2.10
N TRP A 124 0.76 -17.76 -1.39
CA TRP A 124 0.21 -19.12 -1.41
C TRP A 124 0.32 -19.83 -0.06
N ALA A 125 -0.83 -20.07 0.58
CA ALA A 125 -0.94 -20.85 1.80
C ALA A 125 -1.47 -22.27 1.56
N GLN A 126 -0.96 -23.23 2.34
CA GLN A 126 -1.46 -24.60 2.43
C GLN A 126 -1.52 -25.08 3.89
N GLY A 127 -2.53 -25.86 4.26
CA GLY A 127 -2.66 -26.39 5.62
C GLY A 127 -3.02 -25.28 6.61
N PRO A 128 -2.66 -25.38 7.91
CA PRO A 128 -2.91 -24.32 8.89
C PRO A 128 -2.03 -23.04 8.70
N ALA A 129 -1.43 -22.87 7.52
CA ALA A 129 -0.56 -21.74 7.20
C ALA A 129 -1.34 -20.45 6.94
N THR A 130 -0.71 -19.32 7.25
CA THR A 130 -1.09 -18.00 6.72
C THR A 130 0.10 -17.43 5.95
N THR A 131 -0.14 -16.96 4.73
CA THR A 131 0.83 -16.22 3.92
C THR A 131 0.31 -14.82 3.62
N LEU A 132 1.21 -13.85 3.66
CA LEU A 132 0.95 -12.46 3.34
C LEU A 132 2.11 -11.92 2.51
N SER A 133 1.81 -11.29 1.38
CA SER A 133 2.76 -10.46 0.64
C SER A 133 2.17 -9.09 0.32
N VAL A 134 3.05 -8.09 0.29
CA VAL A 134 2.75 -6.69 -0.04
C VAL A 134 3.89 -6.17 -0.91
N ALA A 135 3.58 -5.66 -2.10
CA ALA A 135 4.56 -5.11 -3.04
C ALA A 135 4.14 -3.69 -3.48
N GLY A 136 4.94 -2.69 -3.12
CA GLY A 136 4.82 -1.32 -3.60
C GLY A 136 5.48 -1.07 -4.97
N TRP A 137 5.57 0.20 -5.36
CA TRP A 137 5.96 0.63 -6.70
C TRP A 137 7.32 0.06 -7.17
N GLY A 138 7.30 -0.68 -8.29
CA GLY A 138 8.50 -1.28 -8.88
C GLY A 138 9.15 -2.38 -8.03
N SER A 139 8.43 -2.97 -7.08
CA SER A 139 8.90 -4.02 -6.18
C SER A 139 8.16 -5.34 -6.39
N GLY A 140 8.72 -6.42 -5.86
CA GLY A 140 8.11 -7.75 -5.84
C GLY A 140 8.11 -8.34 -4.43
N ALA A 141 7.05 -9.02 -4.04
CA ALA A 141 6.94 -9.73 -2.77
C ALA A 141 6.23 -11.07 -2.94
N THR A 142 6.87 -12.13 -2.49
CA THR A 142 6.37 -13.52 -2.56
C THR A 142 6.35 -14.13 -1.17
N ALA A 143 5.23 -14.75 -0.79
CA ALA A 143 5.11 -15.64 0.36
C ALA A 143 4.39 -16.92 -0.08
N ASP A 144 5.12 -18.01 -0.32
CA ASP A 144 4.55 -19.28 -0.78
C ASP A 144 4.96 -20.45 0.12
N THR A 145 4.49 -21.65 -0.21
CA THR A 145 4.72 -22.88 0.56
C THR A 145 6.20 -23.27 0.70
N THR A 146 7.11 -22.70 -0.10
CA THR A 146 8.56 -22.92 -0.02
C THR A 146 9.30 -21.88 0.81
N GLY A 147 8.76 -20.66 0.94
CA GLY A 147 9.40 -19.59 1.72
C GLY A 147 8.86 -18.19 1.42
N VAL A 148 9.74 -17.20 1.58
CA VAL A 148 9.45 -15.79 1.26
C VAL A 148 10.56 -15.17 0.40
N THR A 149 10.23 -14.14 -0.38
CA THR A 149 11.21 -13.35 -1.15
C THR A 149 10.71 -11.92 -1.34
N CYS A 150 11.60 -10.94 -1.16
CA CYS A 150 11.31 -9.51 -1.28
C CYS A 150 12.35 -8.86 -2.20
N ILE A 151 11.91 -8.11 -3.20
CA ILE A 151 12.74 -7.49 -4.23
C ILE A 151 12.31 -6.04 -4.41
N GLY A 152 13.25 -5.09 -4.39
CA GLY A 152 12.93 -3.66 -4.49
C GLY A 152 12.28 -3.07 -3.24
N ALA A 153 12.25 -1.75 -3.14
CA ALA A 153 11.79 -1.07 -1.93
C ALA A 153 10.25 -1.00 -1.84
N GLN A 154 9.73 -1.00 -0.61
CA GLN A 154 8.31 -1.17 -0.27
C GLN A 154 7.78 -2.59 -0.52
N SER A 155 8.63 -3.62 -0.37
CA SER A 155 8.23 -5.03 -0.38
C SER A 155 8.24 -5.62 1.04
N PHE A 156 7.24 -6.45 1.35
CA PHE A 156 7.11 -7.20 2.61
C PHE A 156 6.44 -8.55 2.35
N ALA A 157 6.92 -9.62 2.99
CA ALA A 157 6.31 -10.94 2.90
C ALA A 157 6.52 -11.75 4.19
N VAL A 158 5.58 -12.63 4.52
CA VAL A 158 5.64 -13.56 5.67
C VAL A 158 4.87 -14.85 5.41
N ASN A 159 5.42 -15.98 5.86
CA ASN A 159 4.77 -17.30 5.86
C ASN A 159 4.84 -17.92 7.27
N THR A 160 3.70 -18.21 7.89
CA THR A 160 3.66 -18.77 9.25
C THR A 160 4.02 -20.25 9.36
N ALA A 161 4.01 -21.01 8.26
CA ALA A 161 4.40 -22.43 8.25
C ALA A 161 5.93 -22.61 8.27
N THR A 162 6.67 -21.72 7.61
CA THR A 162 8.15 -21.71 7.61
C THR A 162 8.73 -20.80 8.69
N GLY A 163 7.92 -19.90 9.26
CA GLY A 163 8.36 -18.84 10.18
C GLY A 163 9.18 -17.74 9.49
N GLN A 164 9.33 -17.78 8.16
CA GLN A 164 10.12 -16.83 7.41
C GLN A 164 9.35 -15.54 7.14
N TRP A 165 10.08 -14.43 7.14
CA TRP A 165 9.59 -13.12 6.72
C TRP A 165 10.71 -12.32 6.05
N CYS A 166 10.35 -11.36 5.22
CA CYS A 166 11.28 -10.37 4.66
C CYS A 166 10.62 -9.00 4.57
N ALA A 167 11.44 -7.95 4.60
CA ALA A 167 11.02 -6.57 4.45
C ALA A 167 12.13 -5.76 3.78
N VAL A 168 11.81 -4.95 2.77
CA VAL A 168 12.74 -4.01 2.14
C VAL A 168 12.06 -2.65 2.06
N GLY A 169 12.46 -1.73 2.94
CA GLY A 169 11.86 -0.39 3.04
C GLY A 169 12.53 0.66 2.14
N VAL A 170 11.85 1.78 1.91
CA VAL A 170 12.47 3.03 1.43
C VAL A 170 13.15 3.74 2.61
N GLY A 171 14.41 3.40 2.90
CA GLY A 171 15.18 4.15 3.90
C GLY A 171 16.26 3.37 4.64
N SER A 172 17.34 3.01 3.96
CA SER A 172 18.65 2.89 4.59
C SER A 172 19.46 4.16 4.31
N THR A 173 19.29 5.20 5.12
CA THR A 173 20.34 6.21 5.23
C THR A 173 21.55 5.55 5.89
N PRO A 174 22.72 5.48 5.22
CA PRO A 174 23.95 5.13 5.93
C PRO A 174 24.22 6.18 7.01
N ARG A 175 24.68 5.72 8.16
CA ARG A 175 25.24 6.55 9.24
C ARG A 175 26.75 6.36 9.29
#